data_AF-A0A1G8S2N6-F1
#
_entry.id   AF-A0A1G8S2N6-F1
#
_cell.length_a   1.000
_cell.length_b   1.000
_cell.length_c   1.000
_cell.angle_alpha   90.00
_cell.angle_beta   90.00
_cell.angle_gamma   90.00
#
_symmetry.space_group_name_H-M   'P 1'
#
loop_
_entity.id
_entity.type
_entity.pdbx_description
1 polymer ?
#
loop_
_entity_poly.entity_id
_entity_poly.type
_entity_poly.pdbx_seq_one_letter_code
_entity_poly.pdbx_strand_id
1 'polypeptide(L)'
;MSDTTVHVEHVEAFLESFGDVSPVFQRKASNHFEEHGIDPYGDQEWVSQASVRSAVAALAEDAGSATMYEAGKSVGGNIPTEASEAPARLQTLNETHKSAFRDPRESLPAGEFQWSETGGSLRVSATQNWPYGDSFPHGSEFTSGILSAVLSTTTSSEITEISADSREAIAFEVEL
;
A
#
# COMPACT_ATOMS: atom_id res chain seq x y z
N MET A 1 21.74 5.69 -0.99
CA MET A 1 20.26 5.61 -0.97
C MET A 1 19.88 4.64 -2.08
N SER A 2 18.88 3.77 -1.88
CA SER A 2 18.51 2.83 -2.94
C SER A 2 17.97 3.62 -4.14
N ASP A 3 18.18 3.07 -5.33
CA ASP A 3 17.73 3.63 -6.61
C ASP A 3 16.39 3.01 -6.97
N THR A 4 15.62 2.59 -5.96
CA THR A 4 14.32 1.96 -6.16
C THR A 4 13.40 2.96 -6.84
N THR A 5 12.87 2.56 -7.98
CA THR A 5 11.87 3.33 -8.71
C THR A 5 10.52 2.64 -8.69
N VAL A 6 9.48 3.45 -8.86
CA VAL A 6 8.07 3.03 -8.98
C VAL A 6 7.60 3.40 -10.36
N HIS A 7 6.83 2.53 -11.00
CA HIS A 7 6.20 2.84 -12.28
C HIS A 7 5.09 3.88 -12.09
N VAL A 8 5.04 4.89 -12.95
CA VAL A 8 4.14 6.04 -12.79
C VAL A 8 2.67 5.65 -12.85
N GLU A 9 2.29 4.63 -13.62
CA GLU A 9 0.90 4.11 -13.65
C GLU A 9 0.36 3.74 -12.26
N HIS A 10 1.21 3.25 -11.34
CA HIS A 10 0.77 2.95 -9.98
C HIS A 10 0.60 4.21 -9.13
N VAL A 11 1.36 5.27 -9.43
CA VAL A 11 1.18 6.59 -8.82
C VAL A 11 -0.11 7.23 -9.33
N GLU A 12 -0.38 7.14 -10.63
CA GLU A 12 -1.64 7.61 -11.23
C GLU A 12 -2.84 6.89 -10.61
N ALA A 13 -2.82 5.54 -10.57
CA ALA A 13 -3.90 4.77 -9.96
C ALA A 13 -4.11 5.11 -8.46
N PHE A 14 -3.02 5.36 -7.72
CA PHE A 14 -3.11 5.85 -6.35
C PHE A 14 -3.79 7.22 -6.28
N LEU A 15 -3.45 8.17 -7.14
CA LEU A 15 -4.07 9.50 -7.17
C LEU A 15 -5.54 9.44 -7.60
N GLU A 16 -5.88 8.60 -8.59
CA GLU A 16 -7.24 8.35 -9.03
C GLU A 16 -8.13 7.79 -7.91
N SER A 17 -7.57 6.98 -7.01
CA SER A 17 -8.29 6.45 -5.84
C SER A 17 -8.83 7.56 -4.91
N PHE A 18 -8.16 8.72 -4.84
CA PHE A 18 -8.67 9.87 -4.09
C PHE A 18 -9.84 10.56 -4.81
N GLY A 19 -9.96 10.39 -6.13
CA GLY A 19 -11.08 10.85 -6.92
C GLY A 19 -12.39 10.15 -6.55
N ASP A 20 -12.31 8.86 -6.20
CA ASP A 20 -13.45 8.08 -5.69
C ASP A 20 -13.98 8.62 -4.36
N VAL A 21 -13.09 9.20 -3.54
CA VAL A 21 -13.48 9.89 -2.30
C VAL A 21 -14.04 11.28 -2.61
N SER A 22 -13.29 12.10 -3.35
CA SER A 22 -13.72 13.43 -3.84
C SER A 22 -12.73 14.01 -4.85
N PRO A 23 -13.21 14.71 -5.91
CA PRO A 23 -12.35 15.46 -6.81
C PRO A 23 -11.45 16.51 -6.13
N VAL A 24 -11.88 17.03 -4.96
CA VAL A 24 -11.06 17.98 -4.18
C VAL A 24 -9.84 17.28 -3.57
N PHE A 25 -10.01 16.05 -3.09
CA PHE A 25 -8.92 15.26 -2.52
C PHE A 25 -7.95 14.80 -3.60
N GLN A 26 -8.46 14.35 -4.75
CA GLN A 26 -7.61 14.02 -5.90
C GLN A 26 -6.70 15.19 -6.29
N ARG A 27 -7.28 16.38 -6.48
CA ARG A 27 -6.48 17.58 -6.81
C ARG A 27 -5.46 17.91 -5.73
N LYS A 28 -5.81 17.78 -4.45
CA LYS A 28 -4.87 18.02 -3.34
C LYS A 28 -3.71 17.01 -3.38
N ALA A 29 -4.02 15.74 -3.60
CA ALA A 29 -3.02 14.68 -3.74
C ALA A 29 -2.09 14.94 -4.94
N SER A 30 -2.64 15.28 -6.11
CA SER A 30 -1.83 15.64 -7.29
C SER A 30 -0.88 16.80 -7.00
N ASN A 31 -1.36 17.86 -6.35
CA ASN A 31 -0.51 19.00 -5.97
C ASN A 31 0.67 18.57 -5.07
N HIS A 32 0.43 17.70 -4.08
CA HIS A 32 1.52 17.20 -3.22
C HIS A 32 2.56 16.42 -4.02
N PHE A 33 2.15 15.64 -5.01
CA PHE A 33 3.09 14.88 -5.86
C PHE A 33 3.91 15.82 -6.77
N GLU A 34 3.26 16.82 -7.38
CA GLU A 34 3.94 17.84 -8.20
C GLU A 34 4.98 18.64 -7.38
N GLU A 35 4.66 19.02 -6.14
CA GLU A 35 5.59 19.71 -5.23
C GLU A 35 6.83 18.87 -4.90
N HIS A 36 6.73 17.55 -4.99
CA HIS A 36 7.82 16.61 -4.79
C HIS A 36 8.52 16.19 -6.11
N GLY A 37 8.23 16.90 -7.21
CA GLY A 37 8.85 16.69 -8.51
C GLY A 37 8.36 15.45 -9.24
N ILE A 38 7.17 14.96 -8.91
CA ILE A 38 6.50 13.87 -9.61
C ILE A 38 5.37 14.47 -10.42
N ASP A 39 5.50 14.45 -11.75
CA ASP A 39 4.41 14.75 -12.66
C ASP A 39 3.75 13.42 -13.05
N PRO A 40 2.64 13.03 -12.41
CA PRO A 40 2.00 11.75 -12.67
C PRO A 40 1.46 11.65 -14.10
N TYR A 41 1.20 12.78 -14.78
CA TYR A 41 0.62 12.81 -16.13
C TYR A 41 1.64 13.21 -17.21
N GLY A 42 2.93 13.24 -16.87
CA GLY A 42 4.02 13.55 -17.77
C GLY A 42 4.55 12.34 -18.55
N ASP A 43 5.64 12.55 -19.30
CA ASP A 43 6.26 11.48 -20.11
C ASP A 43 7.16 10.52 -19.28
N GLN A 44 7.14 10.61 -17.95
CA GLN A 44 7.98 9.79 -17.07
C GLN A 44 7.36 8.40 -16.89
N GLU A 45 8.11 7.33 -17.18
CA GLU A 45 7.66 5.96 -16.92
C GLU A 45 7.99 5.50 -15.48
N TRP A 46 9.10 5.99 -14.93
CA TRP A 46 9.64 5.59 -13.61
C TRP A 46 10.00 6.81 -12.77
N VAL A 47 9.60 6.79 -11.50
CA VAL A 47 9.90 7.85 -10.52
C VAL A 47 10.55 7.28 -9.27
N SER A 48 11.29 8.11 -8.53
CA SER A 48 11.96 7.67 -7.31
C SER A 48 10.96 7.24 -6.23
N GLN A 49 11.13 6.04 -5.67
CA GLN A 49 10.35 5.60 -4.50
C GLN A 49 10.49 6.56 -3.33
N ALA A 50 11.68 7.15 -3.14
CA ALA A 50 11.90 8.10 -2.04
C ALA A 50 11.06 9.38 -2.22
N SER A 51 10.95 9.90 -3.45
CA SER A 51 10.08 11.03 -3.77
C SER A 51 8.62 10.66 -3.57
N VAL A 52 8.18 9.49 -4.06
CA VAL A 52 6.80 9.00 -3.90
C VAL A 52 6.45 8.87 -2.42
N ARG A 53 7.30 8.20 -1.63
CA ARG A 53 7.11 8.04 -0.19
C ARG A 53 7.01 9.39 0.53
N SER A 54 7.82 10.36 0.14
CA SER A 54 7.78 11.71 0.74
C SER A 54 6.47 12.43 0.42
N ALA A 55 6.00 12.33 -0.84
CA ALA A 55 4.72 12.91 -1.26
C ALA A 55 3.53 12.27 -0.54
N VAL A 56 3.50 10.92 -0.43
CA VAL A 56 2.43 10.21 0.30
C VAL A 56 2.49 10.56 1.79
N ALA A 57 3.67 10.68 2.39
CA ALA A 57 3.80 11.04 3.81
C ALA A 57 3.22 12.44 4.08
N ALA A 58 3.55 13.42 3.24
CA ALA A 58 3.00 14.77 3.33
C ALA A 58 1.47 14.78 3.16
N LEU A 59 0.95 14.01 2.19
CA LEU A 59 -0.49 13.85 1.99
C LEU A 59 -1.16 13.20 3.20
N ALA A 60 -0.54 12.18 3.79
CA ALA A 60 -1.09 11.44 4.92
C ALA A 60 -1.24 12.33 6.17
N GLU A 61 -0.22 13.14 6.48
CA GLU A 61 -0.30 14.12 7.59
C GLU A 61 -1.48 15.10 7.40
N ASP A 62 -1.76 15.46 6.16
CA ASP A 62 -2.78 16.44 5.80
C ASP A 62 -4.20 15.85 5.67
N ALA A 63 -4.30 14.57 5.30
CA ALA A 63 -5.56 13.86 5.06
C ALA A 63 -6.08 13.14 6.31
N GLY A 64 -5.17 12.69 7.18
CA GLY A 64 -5.48 11.96 8.39
C GLY A 64 -5.79 10.47 8.17
N SER A 65 -5.89 9.73 9.28
CA SER A 65 -5.99 8.27 9.33
C SER A 65 -7.16 7.69 8.52
N ALA A 66 -8.36 8.26 8.65
CA ALA A 66 -9.56 7.74 7.98
C ALA A 66 -9.45 7.83 6.44
N THR A 67 -8.89 8.92 5.92
CA THR A 67 -8.68 9.06 4.48
C THR A 67 -7.59 8.11 3.99
N MET A 68 -6.52 7.90 4.77
CA MET A 68 -5.49 6.92 4.44
C MET A 68 -6.03 5.48 4.42
N TYR A 69 -6.93 5.13 5.34
CA TYR A 69 -7.62 3.84 5.31
C TYR A 69 -8.43 3.64 4.03
N GLU A 70 -9.26 4.61 3.64
CA GLU A 70 -10.06 4.52 2.41
C GLU A 70 -9.19 4.51 1.14
N ALA A 71 -8.10 5.28 1.12
CA ALA A 71 -7.12 5.24 0.03
C ALA A 71 -6.49 3.85 -0.09
N GLY A 72 -6.05 3.26 1.04
CA GLY A 72 -5.52 1.90 1.07
C GLY A 72 -6.53 0.87 0.56
N LYS A 73 -7.79 1.01 0.97
CA LYS A 73 -8.89 0.15 0.53
C LYS A 73 -9.16 0.26 -0.97
N SER A 74 -9.15 1.46 -1.53
CA SER A 74 -9.31 1.62 -2.98
C SER A 74 -8.12 1.02 -3.75
N VAL A 75 -6.88 1.24 -3.29
CA VAL A 75 -5.68 0.60 -3.85
C VAL A 75 -5.78 -0.93 -3.82
N GLY A 76 -6.15 -1.51 -2.68
CA GLY A 76 -6.31 -2.96 -2.55
C GLY A 76 -7.45 -3.51 -3.41
N GLY A 77 -8.52 -2.73 -3.63
CA GLY A 77 -9.65 -3.10 -4.47
C GLY A 77 -9.33 -3.16 -5.97
N ASN A 78 -8.29 -2.46 -6.41
CA ASN A 78 -7.82 -2.48 -7.80
C ASN A 78 -6.91 -3.68 -8.12
N ILE A 79 -6.59 -4.53 -7.13
CA ILE A 79 -5.73 -5.69 -7.33
C ILE A 79 -6.57 -6.80 -8.00
N PRO A 80 -6.21 -7.23 -9.23
CA PRO A 80 -7.02 -8.15 -10.00
C PRO A 80 -6.83 -9.58 -9.46
N THR A 81 -7.73 -10.04 -8.59
CA THR A 81 -7.70 -11.39 -8.04
C THR A 81 -9.00 -12.16 -8.27
N GLU A 82 -8.89 -13.31 -8.91
CA GLU A 82 -9.98 -14.30 -9.05
C GLU A 82 -9.93 -15.36 -7.93
N ALA A 83 -8.90 -15.33 -7.08
CA ALA A 83 -8.73 -16.30 -6.01
C ALA A 83 -9.80 -16.12 -4.91
N SER A 84 -10.35 -17.23 -4.43
CA SER A 84 -11.29 -17.24 -3.31
C SER A 84 -10.61 -17.32 -1.94
N GLU A 85 -9.38 -17.82 -1.88
CA GLU A 85 -8.66 -18.08 -0.63
C GLU A 85 -7.72 -16.92 -0.28
N ALA A 86 -7.74 -16.49 0.99
CA ALA A 86 -6.93 -15.37 1.49
C ALA A 86 -5.43 -15.48 1.15
N PRO A 87 -4.74 -16.63 1.36
CA PRO A 87 -3.34 -16.79 0.96
C PRO A 87 -3.07 -16.52 -0.52
N ALA A 88 -3.95 -16.99 -1.41
CA ALA A 88 -3.79 -16.81 -2.84
C ALA A 88 -4.01 -15.34 -3.26
N ARG A 89 -4.93 -14.63 -2.60
CA ARG A 89 -5.13 -13.18 -2.82
C ARG A 89 -3.93 -12.36 -2.36
N LEU A 90 -3.35 -12.68 -1.20
CA LEU A 90 -2.13 -12.03 -0.70
C LEU A 90 -0.94 -12.29 -1.63
N GLN A 91 -0.85 -13.49 -2.19
CA GLN A 91 0.15 -13.80 -3.21
C GLN A 91 -0.02 -12.92 -4.46
N THR A 92 -1.25 -12.73 -4.96
CA THR A 92 -1.52 -11.81 -6.07
C THR A 92 -1.15 -10.36 -5.72
N LEU A 93 -1.49 -9.88 -4.51
CA LEU A 93 -1.07 -8.58 -4.01
C LEU A 93 0.46 -8.43 -4.05
N ASN A 94 1.22 -9.42 -3.56
CA ASN A 94 2.67 -9.38 -3.61
C ASN A 94 3.22 -9.36 -5.03
N GLU A 95 2.63 -10.11 -5.95
CA GLU A 95 3.05 -10.15 -7.36
C GLU A 95 2.79 -8.82 -8.07
N THR A 96 1.59 -8.23 -7.87
CA THR A 96 1.24 -6.90 -8.36
C THR A 96 2.17 -5.84 -7.77
N HIS A 97 2.35 -5.84 -6.45
CA HIS A 97 3.26 -4.91 -5.77
C HIS A 97 4.68 -5.04 -6.31
N LYS A 98 5.20 -6.26 -6.45
CA LYS A 98 6.55 -6.48 -7.01
C LYS A 98 6.70 -5.93 -8.44
N SER A 99 5.67 -6.04 -9.28
CA SER A 99 5.72 -5.49 -10.64
C SER A 99 5.77 -3.96 -10.69
N ALA A 100 5.26 -3.30 -9.64
CA ALA A 100 5.23 -1.84 -9.54
C ALA A 100 6.59 -1.20 -9.26
N PHE A 101 7.56 -1.97 -8.74
CA PHE A 101 8.85 -1.47 -8.30
C PHE A 101 10.02 -2.10 -9.07
N ARG A 102 11.07 -1.30 -9.29
CA ARG A 102 12.35 -1.75 -9.87
C ARG A 102 13.51 -1.33 -8.98
N ASP A 103 14.35 -2.27 -8.57
CA ASP A 103 15.75 -2.04 -8.17
C ASP A 103 16.59 -3.20 -8.72
N PRO A 104 17.70 -2.93 -9.45
CA PRO A 104 18.53 -3.99 -10.02
C PRO A 104 19.30 -4.82 -8.98
N ARG A 105 19.34 -4.41 -7.71
CA ARG A 105 20.12 -5.05 -6.63
C ARG A 105 19.28 -5.90 -5.69
N GLU A 106 17.96 -5.72 -5.69
CA GLU A 106 17.06 -6.36 -4.74
C GLU A 106 15.90 -7.05 -5.46
N SER A 107 15.57 -8.27 -5.03
CA SER A 107 14.45 -9.01 -5.60
C SER A 107 13.08 -8.48 -5.15
N LEU A 108 13.03 -7.77 -4.02
CA LEU A 108 11.84 -7.24 -3.37
C LEU A 108 12.13 -5.83 -2.80
N PRO A 109 12.35 -4.83 -3.66
CA PRO A 109 12.87 -3.53 -3.25
C PRO A 109 11.88 -2.67 -2.46
N ALA A 110 10.61 -3.06 -2.40
CA ALA A 110 9.56 -2.40 -1.62
C ALA A 110 8.89 -3.35 -0.63
N GLY A 111 9.59 -4.42 -0.25
CA GLY A 111 9.08 -5.45 0.64
C GLY A 111 7.96 -6.28 0.02
N GLU A 112 7.27 -7.01 0.88
CA GLU A 112 6.16 -7.90 0.58
C GLU A 112 5.35 -8.16 1.86
N PHE A 113 4.13 -8.65 1.71
CA PHE A 113 3.38 -9.26 2.79
C PHE A 113 3.81 -10.71 3.01
N GLN A 114 3.81 -11.13 4.26
CA GLN A 114 4.01 -12.49 4.72
C GLN A 114 2.82 -12.89 5.58
N TRP A 115 2.48 -14.17 5.60
CA TRP A 115 1.34 -14.63 6.38
C TRP A 115 1.55 -16.03 6.95
N SER A 116 0.87 -16.29 8.06
CA SER A 116 0.83 -17.59 8.71
C SER A 116 -0.51 -17.82 9.38
N GLU A 117 -1.06 -19.02 9.25
CA GLU A 117 -2.31 -19.40 9.92
C GLU A 117 -2.08 -19.65 11.41
N THR A 118 -2.95 -19.09 12.24
CA THR A 118 -2.88 -19.18 13.70
C THR A 118 -4.27 -19.47 14.27
N GLY A 119 -4.61 -20.74 14.48
CA GLY A 119 -5.76 -21.11 15.32
C GLY A 119 -7.12 -20.54 14.89
N GLY A 120 -7.35 -20.33 13.59
CA GLY A 120 -8.58 -19.75 13.04
C GLY A 120 -8.45 -18.30 12.58
N SER A 121 -7.34 -17.64 12.91
CA SER A 121 -6.95 -16.34 12.34
C SER A 121 -5.78 -16.49 11.37
N LEU A 122 -5.54 -15.45 10.58
CA LEU A 122 -4.36 -15.28 9.74
C LEU A 122 -3.52 -14.14 10.32
N ARG A 123 -2.29 -14.42 10.75
CA ARG A 123 -1.30 -13.37 10.97
C ARG A 123 -0.80 -12.91 9.60
N VAL A 124 -0.86 -11.61 9.33
CA VAL A 124 -0.32 -10.99 8.12
C VAL A 124 0.63 -9.88 8.52
N SER A 125 1.86 -9.87 8.01
CA SER A 125 2.84 -8.82 8.29
C SER A 125 3.51 -8.33 7.03
N ALA A 126 4.00 -7.10 7.04
CA ALA A 126 4.82 -6.57 5.94
C ALA A 126 6.29 -6.60 6.34
N THR A 127 7.19 -6.94 5.40
CA THR A 127 8.63 -6.96 5.67
C THR A 127 9.20 -5.55 5.89
N GLN A 128 10.39 -5.43 6.48
CA GLN A 128 11.01 -4.11 6.79
C GLN A 128 11.15 -3.16 5.60
N ASN A 129 11.24 -3.68 4.38
CA ASN A 129 11.35 -2.86 3.17
C ASN A 129 9.99 -2.28 2.71
N TRP A 130 8.90 -2.62 3.39
CA TRP A 130 7.59 -2.05 3.13
C TRP A 130 7.61 -0.53 3.36
N PRO A 131 7.25 0.29 2.35
CA PRO A 131 7.41 1.74 2.42
C PRO A 131 6.47 2.43 3.43
N TYR A 132 5.42 1.74 3.87
CA TYR A 132 4.32 2.28 4.68
C TYR A 132 4.19 1.58 6.06
N GLY A 133 5.31 1.23 6.70
CA GLY A 133 5.31 0.67 8.08
C GLY A 133 5.06 1.71 9.18
N ASP A 134 5.27 1.34 10.44
CA ASP A 134 4.91 2.16 11.63
C ASP A 134 5.52 3.56 11.68
N SER A 135 6.68 3.76 11.06
CA SER A 135 7.35 5.06 10.98
C SER A 135 6.73 6.02 9.95
N PHE A 136 5.79 5.53 9.13
CA PHE A 136 5.10 6.29 8.11
C PHE A 136 3.83 6.92 8.69
N PRO A 137 3.54 8.22 8.45
CA PRO A 137 2.31 8.84 8.92
C PRO A 137 1.08 8.06 8.42
N HIS A 138 0.30 7.53 9.36
CA HIS A 138 -0.87 6.70 9.09
C HIS A 138 -0.59 5.45 8.21
N GLY A 139 0.63 4.90 8.32
CA GLY A 139 1.04 3.71 7.57
C GLY A 139 0.22 2.47 7.94
N SER A 140 -0.17 2.35 9.20
CA SER A 140 -1.04 1.27 9.68
C SER A 140 -2.43 1.33 9.06
N GLU A 141 -3.05 2.51 9.04
CA GLU A 141 -4.38 2.69 8.46
C GLU A 141 -4.37 2.46 6.96
N PHE A 142 -3.35 2.96 6.25
CA PHE A 142 -3.20 2.68 4.82
C PHE A 142 -3.01 1.19 4.54
N THR A 143 -2.14 0.53 5.29
CA THR A 143 -1.83 -0.90 5.10
C THR A 143 -3.02 -1.79 5.46
N SER A 144 -3.73 -1.51 6.56
CA SER A 144 -4.95 -2.22 6.93
C SER A 144 -6.09 -2.00 5.94
N GLY A 145 -6.19 -0.82 5.33
CA GLY A 145 -7.11 -0.55 4.22
C GLY A 145 -6.87 -1.48 3.03
N ILE A 146 -5.60 -1.62 2.60
CA ILE A 146 -5.22 -2.55 1.53
C ILE A 146 -5.64 -3.98 1.88
N LEU A 147 -5.28 -4.44 3.08
CA LEU A 147 -5.63 -5.78 3.55
C LEU A 147 -7.15 -5.98 3.62
N SER A 148 -7.91 -4.97 4.05
CA SER A 148 -9.38 -5.03 4.08
C SER A 148 -9.95 -5.29 2.71
N ALA A 149 -9.51 -4.57 1.67
CA ALA A 149 -10.03 -4.77 0.32
C ALA A 149 -9.62 -6.13 -0.28
N VAL A 150 -8.36 -6.53 -0.10
CA VAL A 150 -7.82 -7.78 -0.66
C VAL A 150 -8.44 -8.99 0.04
N LEU A 151 -8.55 -8.95 1.37
CA LEU A 151 -9.00 -10.07 2.18
C LEU A 151 -10.50 -10.08 2.42
N SER A 152 -11.24 -9.01 2.10
CA SER A 152 -12.70 -9.00 2.22
C SER A 152 -13.29 -10.17 1.43
N THR A 153 -13.77 -11.17 2.17
CA THR A 153 -14.71 -12.15 1.65
C THR A 153 -16.13 -11.65 1.91
N THR A 154 -17.14 -12.46 1.58
CA THR A 154 -18.55 -12.17 1.90
C THR A 154 -18.81 -12.09 3.42
N THR A 155 -17.86 -12.56 4.23
CA THR A 155 -17.87 -12.48 5.70
C THR A 155 -17.02 -11.30 6.15
N SER A 156 -17.53 -10.48 7.06
CA SER A 156 -16.82 -9.31 7.61
C SER A 156 -15.58 -9.77 8.37
N SER A 157 -14.41 -9.78 7.74
CA SER A 157 -13.13 -10.01 8.41
C SER A 157 -12.79 -8.83 9.30
N GLU A 158 -12.51 -9.09 10.58
CA GLU A 158 -11.92 -8.11 11.49
C GLU A 158 -10.40 -8.10 11.29
N ILE A 159 -9.83 -6.91 11.07
CA ILE A 159 -8.40 -6.71 10.92
C ILE A 159 -7.92 -5.89 12.12
N THR A 160 -7.06 -6.49 12.93
CA THR A 160 -6.52 -5.88 14.14
C THR A 160 -5.02 -5.73 14.00
N GLU A 161 -4.48 -4.53 14.23
CA GLU A 161 -3.04 -4.33 14.32
C GLU A 161 -2.49 -5.04 15.57
N ILE A 162 -1.39 -5.76 15.40
CA ILE A 162 -0.70 -6.50 16.47
C ILE A 162 0.77 -6.12 16.49
N SER A 163 1.47 -6.51 17.56
CA SER A 163 2.91 -6.24 17.65
C SER A 163 3.70 -6.89 16.51
N ALA A 164 4.41 -6.06 15.75
CA ALA A 164 5.37 -6.47 14.75
C ALA A 164 6.62 -7.07 15.40
N ASP A 165 7.15 -8.13 14.80
CA ASP A 165 8.45 -8.67 15.15
C ASP A 165 9.58 -7.77 14.66
N SER A 166 10.79 -7.97 15.18
CA SER A 166 11.98 -7.20 14.78
C SER A 166 12.31 -7.20 13.29
N ARG A 167 11.69 -8.07 12.47
CA ARG A 167 11.90 -8.19 11.01
C ARG A 167 10.70 -7.72 10.20
N GLU A 168 9.67 -7.19 10.86
CA GLU A 168 8.42 -6.75 10.27
C GLU A 168 8.36 -5.22 10.37
N ALA A 169 7.83 -4.57 9.33
CA ALA A 169 7.55 -3.13 9.35
C ALA A 169 6.23 -2.81 10.06
N ILE A 170 5.29 -3.77 10.02
CA ILE A 170 3.97 -3.74 10.63
C ILE A 170 3.36 -5.15 10.60
N ALA A 171 2.44 -5.47 11.52
CA ALA A 171 1.75 -6.75 11.57
C ALA A 171 0.26 -6.60 11.96
N PHE A 172 -0.55 -7.53 11.45
CA PHE A 172 -1.99 -7.60 11.65
C PHE A 172 -2.42 -9.04 11.94
N GLU A 173 -3.50 -9.18 12.73
CA GLU A 173 -4.30 -10.39 12.83
C GLU A 173 -5.59 -10.19 12.02
N VAL A 174 -5.94 -11.18 11.21
CA VAL A 174 -7.14 -11.17 10.37
C VAL A 174 -8.01 -12.36 10.74
N GLU A 175 -9.22 -12.11 11.21
CA GLU A 175 -10.22 -13.17 11.41
C GLU A 175 -10.90 -13.51 10.08
N LEU A 176 -10.86 -14.78 9.68
CA LEU A 176 -11.39 -15.29 8.40
C LEU A 176 -12.82 -15.83 8.54
#